data_AF-A0A7V3NK43-F1
#
_entry.id   AF-A0A7V3NK43-F1
#
_cell.length_a   1.000
_cell.length_b   1.000
_cell.length_c   1.000
_cell.angle_alpha   90.00
_cell.angle_beta   90.00
_cell.angle_gamma   90.00
#
_symmetry.space_group_name_H-M   'P 1'
#
loop_
_entity.id
_entity.type
_entity.pdbx_description
1 polymer ?
#
loop_
_entity_poly.entity_id
_entity_poly.type
_entity_poly.pdbx_seq_one_letter_code
_entity_poly.pdbx_strand_id
1 'polypeptide(L)'
;MLALLRSMGATRWQIFTRVRLPGAMPALFTGLKIAITYSVVGAIIGEWVGASRGLGIFMLRASNSFLTDRVFAAIAVTSLLSIAMFLMVVGIERAVLRWYYTAARQEQWEEVR
;
A
#
# COMPACT_ATOMS: atom_id res chain seq x y z
N MET A 1 15.45 -11.96 -23.72
CA MET A 1 13.97 -12.01 -23.80
C MET A 1 13.33 -10.86 -24.59
N LEU A 2 13.62 -9.58 -24.26
CA LEU A 2 13.07 -8.43 -25.00
C LEU A 2 13.48 -8.36 -26.49
N ALA A 3 14.71 -8.77 -26.81
CA ALA A 3 15.19 -8.85 -28.21
C ALA A 3 14.45 -9.92 -29.03
N LEU A 4 14.02 -11.01 -28.38
CA LEU A 4 13.31 -12.15 -28.98
C LEU A 4 11.85 -11.78 -29.30
N LEU A 5 11.17 -11.10 -28.37
CA LEU A 5 9.80 -10.58 -28.59
C LEU A 5 9.72 -9.53 -29.70
N ARG A 6 10.79 -8.73 -29.87
CA ARG A 6 10.89 -7.81 -31.01
C ARG A 6 11.05 -8.53 -32.34
N SER A 7 11.76 -9.66 -32.39
CA SER A 7 11.91 -10.43 -33.63
C SER A 7 10.62 -11.20 -34.00
N MET A 8 9.75 -11.47 -33.03
CA MET A 8 8.42 -12.06 -33.25
C MET A 8 7.34 -11.03 -33.67
N GLY A 9 7.72 -9.79 -33.97
CA GLY A 9 6.79 -8.77 -34.49
C GLY A 9 5.88 -8.11 -33.44
N ALA A 10 6.15 -8.27 -32.15
CA ALA A 10 5.34 -7.66 -31.10
C ALA A 10 5.47 -6.12 -31.11
N THR A 11 4.34 -5.42 -31.22
CA THR A 11 4.30 -3.95 -31.16
C THR A 11 4.70 -3.45 -29.76
N ARG A 12 5.27 -2.23 -29.68
CA ARG A 12 5.74 -1.65 -28.39
C ARG A 12 4.66 -1.65 -27.31
N TRP A 13 3.40 -1.46 -27.70
CA TRP A 13 2.24 -1.51 -26.82
C TRP A 13 1.94 -2.91 -26.26
N GLN A 14 2.10 -3.95 -27.07
CA GLN A 14 1.94 -5.35 -26.62
C GLN A 14 3.05 -5.74 -25.63
N ILE A 15 4.30 -5.31 -25.89
CA ILE A 15 5.42 -5.56 -24.97
C ILE A 15 5.21 -4.81 -23.64
N PHE A 16 4.76 -3.57 -23.69
CA PHE A 16 4.51 -2.78 -22.49
C PHE A 16 3.39 -3.38 -21.62
N THR A 17 2.25 -3.72 -22.21
CA THR A 17 1.08 -4.22 -21.48
C THR A 17 1.20 -5.68 -21.04
N ARG A 18 1.78 -6.56 -21.86
CA ARG A 18 1.84 -8.00 -21.54
C ARG A 18 3.10 -8.45 -20.82
N VAL A 19 4.19 -7.68 -20.87
CA VAL A 19 5.47 -8.12 -20.29
C VAL A 19 5.95 -7.16 -19.21
N ARG A 20 6.00 -5.85 -19.48
CA ARG A 20 6.47 -4.88 -18.48
C ARG A 20 5.45 -4.63 -17.37
N LEU A 21 4.18 -4.45 -17.71
CA LEU A 21 3.11 -4.21 -16.74
C LEU A 21 3.01 -5.33 -15.68
N PRO A 22 2.79 -6.61 -16.04
CA PRO A 22 2.71 -7.69 -15.06
C PRO A 22 4.03 -7.94 -14.32
N GLY A 23 5.19 -7.70 -14.95
CA GLY A 23 6.49 -7.80 -14.29
C GLY A 23 6.77 -6.68 -13.28
N ALA A 24 6.17 -5.49 -13.47
CA ALA A 24 6.32 -4.35 -12.57
C ALA A 24 5.26 -4.31 -11.46
N MET A 25 4.15 -5.06 -11.58
CA MET A 25 3.10 -5.09 -10.55
C MET A 25 3.63 -5.39 -9.14
N PRO A 26 4.51 -6.38 -8.90
CA PRO A 26 5.05 -6.64 -7.56
C PRO A 26 5.79 -5.44 -6.97
N ALA A 27 6.62 -4.77 -7.77
CA ALA A 27 7.35 -3.58 -7.33
C ALA A 27 6.41 -2.41 -7.04
N LEU A 28 5.36 -2.24 -7.84
CA LEU A 28 4.34 -1.21 -7.65
C LEU A 28 3.57 -1.42 -6.33
N PHE A 29 3.18 -2.65 -6.00
CA PHE A 29 2.52 -2.95 -4.73
C PHE A 29 3.44 -2.76 -3.52
N THR A 30 4.74 -3.06 -3.64
CA THR A 30 5.72 -2.73 -2.61
C THR A 30 5.78 -1.22 -2.36
N GLY A 31 5.82 -0.41 -3.43
CA GLY A 31 5.73 1.05 -3.32
C GLY A 31 4.42 1.52 -2.68
N LEU A 32 3.30 0.88 -3.04
CA LEU A 32 1.98 1.20 -2.51
C LEU A 32 1.87 0.92 -1.00
N LYS A 33 2.49 -0.15 -0.49
CA LYS A 33 2.55 -0.45 0.96
C LYS A 33 3.31 0.62 1.75
N ILE A 34 4.37 1.16 1.17
CA ILE A 34 5.13 2.24 1.78
C ILE A 34 4.27 3.52 1.77
N ALA A 35 3.67 3.84 0.62
CA ALA A 35 2.84 5.02 0.44
C ALA A 35 1.60 5.03 1.36
N ILE A 36 0.91 3.90 1.55
CA ILE A 36 -0.27 3.84 2.44
C ILE A 36 0.10 4.14 3.89
N THR A 37 1.28 3.68 4.34
CA THR A 37 1.79 3.95 5.70
C THR A 37 2.05 5.45 5.89
N TYR A 38 2.68 6.10 4.91
CA TYR A 38 2.89 7.55 4.95
C TYR A 38 1.62 8.37 4.73
N SER A 39 0.62 7.84 4.02
CA SER A 39 -0.65 8.52 3.78
C SER A 39 -1.39 8.83 5.07
N VAL A 40 -1.32 7.96 6.08
CA VAL A 40 -1.94 8.21 7.39
C VAL A 40 -1.32 9.44 8.04
N VAL A 41 0.01 9.53 8.06
CA VAL A 41 0.74 10.68 8.61
C VAL A 41 0.39 11.96 7.84
N GLY A 42 0.37 11.88 6.51
CA GLY A 42 -0.03 13.00 5.65
C GLY A 42 -1.48 13.44 5.89
N ALA A 43 -2.40 12.50 6.12
CA ALA A 43 -3.79 12.81 6.44
C ALA A 43 -3.92 13.53 7.79
N ILE A 44 -3.20 13.10 8.83
CA ILE A 44 -3.19 13.76 10.14
C ILE A 44 -2.65 15.19 10.02
N ILE A 45 -1.54 15.38 9.30
CA ILE A 45 -0.96 16.71 9.06
C ILE A 45 -1.94 17.58 8.26
N GLY A 46 -2.58 17.02 7.23
CA GLY A 46 -3.59 17.72 6.43
C GLY A 46 -4.80 18.12 7.24
N GLU A 47 -5.25 17.27 8.17
CA GLU A 47 -6.31 17.61 9.12
C GLU A 47 -5.93 18.80 9.99
N TRP A 48 -4.68 18.92 10.43
CA TRP A 48 -4.21 20.04 11.26
C TRP A 48 -4.22 21.39 10.53
N VAL A 49 -3.94 21.42 9.23
CA VAL A 49 -3.77 22.66 8.47
C VAL A 49 -5.11 23.34 8.13
N GLY A 50 -6.19 22.58 7.97
CA GLY A 50 -7.45 23.17 7.50
C GLY A 50 -8.74 22.42 7.84
N ALA A 51 -8.68 21.27 8.52
CA ALA A 51 -9.90 20.57 8.87
C ALA A 51 -10.50 21.12 10.18
N SER A 52 -11.77 21.48 10.13
CA SER A 52 -12.52 21.89 11.33
C SER A 52 -12.94 20.68 12.19
N ARG A 53 -12.93 19.47 11.61
CA ARG A 53 -13.28 18.18 12.22
C ARG A 53 -12.38 17.09 11.64
N GLY A 54 -11.92 16.18 12.48
CA GLY A 54 -11.02 15.08 12.13
C GLY A 54 -10.58 14.33 13.37
N LEU A 55 -10.10 13.10 13.23
CA LEU A 55 -9.63 12.31 14.38
C LEU A 55 -8.34 12.89 14.97
N GLY A 56 -7.45 13.42 14.14
CA GLY A 56 -6.22 14.09 14.58
C GLY A 56 -6.50 15.42 15.28
N ILE A 57 -7.45 16.21 14.77
CA ILE A 57 -7.92 17.45 15.42
C ILE A 57 -8.66 17.13 16.74
N PHE A 58 -9.47 16.07 16.77
CA PHE A 58 -10.17 15.63 17.98
C PHE A 58 -9.18 15.22 19.07
N MET A 59 -8.14 14.45 18.72
CA MET A 59 -7.06 14.08 19.64
C MET A 59 -6.34 15.31 20.18
N LEU A 60 -6.01 16.28 19.31
CA LEU A 60 -5.36 17.52 19.71
C LEU A 60 -6.23 18.35 20.69
N ARG A 61 -7.53 18.46 20.43
CA ARG A 61 -8.47 19.16 21.33
C ARG A 61 -8.64 18.44 22.67
N ALA A 62 -8.70 17.11 22.65
CA ALA A 62 -8.78 16.29 23.86
C ALA A 62 -7.51 16.42 24.71
N SER A 63 -6.34 16.44 24.07
CA SER A 63 -5.05 16.68 24.73
C SER A 63 -4.98 18.05 25.38
N ASN A 64 -5.46 19.10 24.69
CA ASN A 64 -5.53 20.46 25.25
C ASN A 64 -6.53 20.59 26.41
N SER A 65 -7.53 19.70 26.47
CA SER A 65 -8.54 19.67 27.54
C SER A 65 -8.14 18.80 28.74
N PHE A 66 -6.92 18.23 28.75
CA PHE A 66 -6.44 17.25 29.74
C PHE A 66 -7.37 16.04 29.93
N LEU A 67 -8.19 15.72 28.92
CA LEU A 67 -9.09 14.56 28.93
C LEU A 67 -8.35 13.35 28.34
N THR A 68 -7.44 12.80 29.14
CA THR A 68 -6.54 11.72 28.71
C THR A 68 -7.31 10.48 28.23
N ASP A 69 -8.45 10.17 28.84
CA ASP A 69 -9.34 9.07 28.43
C ASP A 69 -9.77 9.18 26.96
N ARG A 70 -10.06 10.41 26.50
CA ARG A 70 -10.47 10.67 25.12
C ARG A 70 -9.29 10.63 24.15
N VAL A 71 -8.09 10.99 24.61
CA VAL A 71 -6.86 10.87 23.82
C VAL A 71 -6.55 9.40 23.56
N PHE A 72 -6.61 8.54 24.59
CA PHE A 72 -6.42 7.10 24.42
C PHE A 72 -7.47 6.47 23.49
N ALA A 73 -8.74 6.85 23.63
CA ALA A 73 -9.79 6.40 22.71
C ALA A 73 -9.50 6.83 21.26
N ALA A 74 -9.06 8.07 21.04
CA ALA A 74 -8.71 8.57 19.71
C ALA A 74 -7.48 7.86 19.11
N ILE A 75 -6.46 7.57 19.92
CA ILE A 75 -5.29 6.79 19.51
C ILE A 75 -5.73 5.39 19.09
N ALA A 76 -6.54 4.71 19.92
CA ALA A 76 -7.02 3.36 19.60
C ALA A 76 -7.79 3.32 18.27
N VAL A 77 -8.69 4.29 18.04
CA VAL A 77 -9.48 4.38 16.80
C VAL A 77 -8.57 4.67 15.59
N THR A 78 -7.64 5.60 15.70
CA THR A 78 -6.72 5.95 14.59
C THR A 78 -5.75 4.81 14.28
N SER A 79 -5.22 4.11 15.29
CA SER A 79 -4.41 2.91 15.11
C SER A 79 -5.21 1.81 14.40
N LEU A 80 -6.46 1.56 14.82
CA LEU A 80 -7.30 0.56 14.19
C LEU A 80 -7.60 0.90 12.73
N LEU A 81 -7.90 2.17 12.43
CA LEU A 81 -8.12 2.65 11.06
C LEU A 81 -6.86 2.48 10.19
N SER A 82 -5.69 2.79 10.74
CA SER A 82 -4.41 2.65 10.05
C SER A 82 -4.14 1.18 9.69
N ILE A 83 -4.35 0.27 10.64
CA ILE A 83 -4.22 -1.17 10.42
C ILE A 83 -5.24 -1.64 9.38
N ALA A 84 -6.49 -1.17 9.45
CA ALA A 84 -7.52 -1.53 8.49
C ALA A 84 -7.17 -1.09 7.05
N MET A 85 -6.67 0.13 6.86
CA MET A 85 -6.20 0.59 5.54
C MET A 85 -5.01 -0.23 5.03
N PHE A 86 -4.05 -0.54 5.90
CA PHE A 86 -2.92 -1.39 5.54
C PHE A 86 -3.38 -2.79 5.11
N LEU A 87 -4.25 -3.43 5.89
CA LEU A 87 -4.81 -4.75 5.57
C LEU A 87 -5.62 -4.73 4.28
N MET A 88 -6.36 -3.65 4.00
CA MET A 88 -7.08 -3.49 2.75
C MET A 88 -6.12 -3.49 1.55
N VAL A 89 -5.00 -2.75 1.63
CA VAL A 89 -3.98 -2.74 0.57
C VAL A 89 -3.33 -4.11 0.39
N VAL A 90 -2.99 -4.79 1.49
CA VAL A 90 -2.43 -6.17 1.45
C VAL A 90 -3.43 -7.15 0.85
N GLY A 91 -4.73 -7.01 1.14
CA GLY A 91 -5.79 -7.82 0.57
C GLY A 91 -5.91 -7.62 -0.95
N ILE A 92 -5.89 -6.37 -1.40
CA ILE A 92 -5.91 -6.02 -2.83
C ILE A 92 -4.66 -6.56 -3.53
N GLU A 93 -3.48 -6.40 -2.93
CA GLU A 93 -2.23 -6.95 -3.46
C GLU A 93 -2.34 -8.47 -3.64
N ARG A 94 -2.82 -9.21 -2.63
CA ARG A 94 -2.98 -10.66 -2.71
C ARG A 94 -3.99 -11.08 -3.78
N ALA A 95 -5.07 -10.32 -3.96
CA ALA A 95 -6.06 -10.59 -4.99
C ALA A 95 -5.49 -10.36 -6.40
N VAL A 96 -4.74 -9.28 -6.59
CA VAL A 96 -4.16 -8.91 -7.90
C VAL A 96 -2.95 -9.79 -8.21
N LEU A 97 -2.00 -9.95 -7.29
CA LEU A 97 -0.75 -10.70 -7.49
C LEU A 97 -0.88 -12.22 -7.22
N ARG A 98 -2.10 -12.77 -7.24
CA ARG A 98 -2.32 -14.21 -6.99
C ARG A 98 -1.48 -15.11 -7.91
N TRP A 99 -1.24 -14.68 -9.15
CA TRP A 99 -0.40 -15.42 -10.11
C TRP A 99 1.10 -15.35 -9.76
N TYR A 100 1.58 -14.24 -9.21
CA TYR A 100 3.00 -14.02 -8.89
C TYR A 100 3.42 -14.76 -7.62
N TYR A 101 2.55 -14.79 -6.60
CA TYR A 101 2.80 -15.56 -5.38
C TYR A 101 2.95 -17.07 -5.64
N THR A 102 2.37 -17.57 -6.73
CA THR A 102 2.51 -18.98 -7.14
C THR A 102 3.86 -19.24 -7.81
N ALA A 103 4.39 -18.27 -8.57
CA ALA A 103 5.66 -18.39 -9.29
C ALA A 103 6.90 -18.13 -8.42
N ALA A 104 6.87 -17.11 -7.56
CA ALA A 104 7.99 -16.80 -6.64
C ALA A 104 8.23 -17.92 -5.61
N ARG A 105 7.17 -18.67 -5.27
CA ARG A 105 7.25 -19.87 -4.44
C ARG A 105 7.79 -21.08 -5.21
N GLN A 106 8.14 -21.01 -6.49
CA GLN A 106 8.83 -22.12 -7.17
C GLN A 106 10.35 -21.89 -7.20
N GLU A 107 10.79 -20.67 -7.50
CA GLU A 107 12.23 -20.32 -7.55
C GLU A 107 12.93 -20.52 -6.20
N GLN A 108 12.27 -20.15 -5.09
CA GLN A 108 12.85 -20.32 -3.75
C GLN A 108 12.99 -21.81 -3.33
N TRP A 109 12.32 -22.74 -4.00
CA TRP A 109 12.47 -24.18 -3.72
C TRP A 109 13.53 -24.83 -4.61
N GLU A 110 13.89 -24.20 -5.73
CA GLU A 110 15.00 -24.67 -6.58
C GLU A 110 16.36 -24.23 -6.04
N GLU A 111 16.47 -23.04 -5.43
CA GLU A 111 17.73 -22.61 -4.80
C GLU A 111 18.12 -23.40 -3.53
N VAL A 112 17.17 -24.12 -2.94
CA VAL A 112 17.38 -24.90 -1.70
C VAL A 112 17.69 -26.37 -2.01
N ARG A 113 17.73 -26.77 -3.29
CA ARG A 113 18.07 -28.14 -3.75
C ARG A 113 19.44 -28.18 -4.42
#